data_AF-A0AA51DST3-F1
#
_entry.id   AF-A0AA51DST3-F1
#
_cell.length_a   1.000
_cell.length_b   1.000
_cell.length_c   1.000
_cell.angle_alpha   90.00
_cell.angle_beta   90.00
_cell.angle_gamma   90.00
#
_symmetry.space_group_name_H-M   'P 1'
#
loop_
_entity.id
_entity.type
_entity.pdbx_description
1 polymer ?
#
loop_
_entity_poly.entity_id
_entity_poly.type
_entity_poly.pdbx_seq_one_letter_code
_entity_poly.pdbx_strand_id
1 'polypeptide(L)'
;MSILSMSKTLFKSLIHGPYTVQYPLNKKESYERTRGRIEISVSDCIFCGLCQRRCPTGAISVDKANASWSIERLQCIQCNYCGEVCPKKCLKMNNEYTAPSFGKVRDEYKNARVSDNAENN
;
A
#
# COMPACT_ATOMS: atom_id res chain seq x y z
N MET A 1 3.45 -48.32 -22.58
CA MET A 1 4.12 -47.31 -21.74
C MET A 1 4.02 -45.95 -22.44
N SER A 2 3.33 -44.99 -21.83
CA SER A 2 3.05 -43.68 -22.44
C SER A 2 4.27 -42.77 -22.30
N ILE A 3 5.26 -42.93 -23.19
CA ILE A 3 6.59 -42.31 -23.04
C ILE A 3 6.67 -40.90 -23.66
N LEU A 4 5.65 -40.46 -24.41
CA LEU A 4 5.65 -39.21 -25.21
C LEU A 4 4.36 -38.38 -25.08
N SER A 5 3.55 -38.55 -24.04
CA SER A 5 2.27 -37.83 -23.89
C SER A 5 2.41 -36.31 -23.80
N MET A 6 3.58 -35.82 -23.38
CA MET A 6 3.88 -34.39 -23.20
C MET A 6 4.55 -33.73 -24.42
N SER A 7 4.88 -34.48 -25.47
CA SER A 7 5.57 -33.91 -26.66
C SER A 7 4.73 -32.84 -27.36
N LYS A 8 3.42 -33.07 -27.53
CA LYS A 8 2.48 -32.10 -28.10
C LYS A 8 2.42 -30.79 -27.30
N THR A 9 2.45 -30.88 -25.97
CA THR A 9 2.48 -29.70 -25.09
C THR A 9 3.79 -28.94 -25.23
N LEU A 10 4.91 -29.66 -25.34
CA LEU A 10 6.24 -29.06 -25.52
C LEU A 10 6.29 -28.22 -26.81
N PHE A 11 5.85 -28.80 -27.94
CA PHE A 11 5.80 -28.07 -29.22
C PHE A 11 4.88 -26.85 -29.16
N LYS A 12 3.71 -26.95 -28.51
CA LYS A 12 2.79 -25.82 -28.37
C LYS A 12 3.38 -24.69 -27.49
N SER A 13 4.13 -25.05 -26.46
CA SER A 13 4.80 -24.09 -25.57
C SER A 13 5.93 -23.34 -26.27
N LEU A 14 6.67 -24.00 -27.16
CA LEU A 14 7.74 -23.36 -27.96
C LEU A 14 7.18 -22.30 -28.92
N ILE A 15 5.99 -22.53 -29.49
CA ILE A 15 5.34 -21.61 -30.43
C ILE A 15 4.74 -20.39 -29.72
N HIS A 16 4.18 -20.54 -28.51
CA HIS A 16 3.56 -19.43 -27.77
C HIS A 16 4.56 -18.50 -27.06
N GLY A 17 5.85 -18.83 -27.06
CA GLY A 17 6.88 -18.04 -26.39
C GLY A 17 6.72 -18.00 -24.86
N PRO A 18 7.59 -17.26 -24.15
CA PRO A 18 7.51 -17.14 -22.70
C PRO A 18 6.34 -16.25 -22.29
N TYR A 19 5.49 -16.74 -21.38
CA TYR A 19 4.39 -15.96 -20.78
C TYR A 19 4.87 -14.91 -19.76
N THR A 20 6.16 -14.92 -19.41
CA THR A 20 6.75 -14.07 -18.39
C THR A 20 6.88 -12.62 -18.84
N VAL A 21 6.61 -11.68 -17.94
CA VAL A 21 6.93 -10.26 -18.13
C VAL A 21 8.39 -10.01 -17.70
N GLN A 22 9.14 -9.25 -18.50
CA GLN A 22 10.54 -8.92 -18.20
C GLN A 22 10.65 -7.82 -17.13
N TYR A 23 10.54 -8.20 -15.85
CA TYR A 23 10.89 -7.30 -14.75
C TYR A 23 12.41 -7.13 -14.67
N PRO A 24 12.96 -5.93 -14.44
CA PRO A 24 12.31 -4.66 -14.11
C PRO A 24 12.03 -3.74 -15.31
N LEU A 25 12.43 -4.12 -16.53
CA LEU A 25 12.31 -3.31 -17.74
C LEU A 25 10.85 -2.98 -18.08
N ASN A 26 10.00 -4.01 -18.07
CA ASN A 26 8.57 -3.89 -18.28
C ASN A 26 7.86 -4.25 -16.97
N LYS A 27 7.25 -3.27 -16.31
CA LYS A 27 6.45 -3.51 -15.11
C LYS A 27 5.04 -3.95 -15.52
N LYS A 28 4.49 -4.92 -14.80
CA LYS A 28 3.09 -5.31 -14.98
C LYS A 28 2.19 -4.16 -14.57
N GLU A 29 1.23 -3.81 -15.42
CA GLU A 29 0.21 -2.81 -15.10
C GLU A 29 -0.67 -3.28 -13.93
N SER A 30 -1.02 -2.34 -13.05
CA SER A 30 -1.94 -2.61 -11.94
C SER A 30 -3.39 -2.56 -12.42
N TYR A 31 -4.25 -3.39 -11.84
CA TYR A 31 -5.69 -3.34 -12.09
C TYR A 31 -6.34 -2.25 -11.23
N GLU A 32 -7.48 -1.72 -11.65
CA GLU A 32 -8.19 -0.63 -10.98
C GLU A 32 -8.46 -0.87 -9.48
N ARG A 33 -8.77 -2.11 -9.09
CA ARG A 33 -9.09 -2.49 -7.69
C ARG A 33 -7.92 -3.11 -6.93
N THR A 34 -6.70 -3.00 -7.46
CA THR A 34 -5.51 -3.54 -6.80
C THR A 34 -5.27 -2.80 -5.49
N ARG A 35 -5.04 -3.52 -4.39
CA ARG A 35 -4.69 -2.91 -3.11
C ARG A 35 -3.18 -2.82 -2.99
N GLY A 36 -2.66 -1.61 -2.96
CA GLY A 36 -1.26 -1.31 -2.75
C GLY A 36 -1.05 -0.56 -1.43
N ARG A 37 -0.44 0.61 -1.48
CA ARG A 37 -0.16 1.44 -0.29
C ARG A 37 -1.31 2.37 0.08
N ILE A 38 -1.46 2.66 1.37
CA ILE A 38 -2.35 3.72 1.86
C ILE A 38 -1.66 5.07 1.70
N GLU A 39 -2.39 6.04 1.17
CA GLU A 39 -1.99 7.46 1.09
C GLU A 39 -2.99 8.33 1.86
N ILE A 40 -2.48 9.31 2.58
CA ILE A 40 -3.28 10.23 3.39
C ILE A 40 -3.23 11.64 2.81
N SER A 41 -4.39 12.26 2.63
CA SER A 41 -4.56 13.69 2.40
C SER A 41 -4.66 14.38 3.76
N VAL A 42 -3.51 14.80 4.31
CA VAL A 42 -3.38 15.32 5.69
C VAL A 42 -4.19 16.60 5.90
N SER A 43 -4.32 17.44 4.88
CA SER A 43 -5.11 18.68 4.89
C SER A 43 -6.58 18.46 5.28
N ASP A 44 -7.14 17.32 4.92
CA ASP A 44 -8.55 16.98 5.11
C ASP A 44 -8.78 16.13 6.37
N CYS A 45 -7.70 15.66 6.98
CA CYS A 45 -7.74 14.85 8.19
C CYS A 45 -8.12 15.71 9.40
N ILE A 46 -9.10 15.22 10.17
CA ILE A 46 -9.56 15.82 11.43
C ILE A 46 -9.03 15.07 12.67
N PHE A 47 -8.06 14.17 12.49
CA PHE A 47 -7.41 13.40 13.56
C PHE A 47 -8.40 12.69 14.51
N CYS A 48 -9.49 12.15 13.97
CA CYS A 48 -10.55 11.50 14.76
C CYS A 48 -10.18 10.13 15.35
N GLY A 49 -9.06 9.53 14.92
CA GLY A 49 -8.57 8.23 15.42
C GLY A 49 -9.42 7.00 15.05
N LEU A 50 -10.47 7.14 14.22
CA LEU A 50 -11.28 5.99 13.80
C LEU A 50 -10.46 4.96 13.02
N CYS A 51 -9.56 5.40 12.14
CA CYS A 51 -8.68 4.51 11.38
C CYS A 51 -7.72 3.71 12.28
N GLN A 52 -7.19 4.31 13.34
CA GLN A 52 -6.38 3.61 14.35
C GLN A 52 -7.19 2.54 15.08
N ARG A 53 -8.37 2.90 15.62
CA ARG A 53 -9.22 1.96 16.38
C ARG A 53 -9.70 0.76 15.57
N ARG A 54 -9.80 0.94 14.25
CA ARG A 54 -10.30 -0.08 13.33
C ARG A 54 -9.20 -0.84 12.60
N CYS A 55 -7.94 -0.45 12.75
CA CYS A 55 -6.83 -1.14 12.14
C CYS A 55 -6.65 -2.52 12.82
N PRO A 56 -6.78 -3.65 12.11
CA PRO A 56 -6.69 -4.98 12.72
C PRO A 56 -5.28 -5.28 13.26
N THR A 57 -4.25 -4.65 12.70
CA THR A 57 -2.85 -4.86 13.10
C THR A 57 -2.30 -3.75 13.99
N GLY A 58 -3.04 -2.65 14.21
CA GLY A 58 -2.53 -1.51 14.97
C GLY A 58 -1.46 -0.67 14.25
N ALA A 59 -1.36 -0.77 12.92
CA ALA A 59 -0.31 -0.09 12.13
C ALA A 59 -0.42 1.45 12.11
N ILE A 60 -1.58 2.01 12.47
CA ILE A 60 -1.86 3.46 12.39
C ILE A 60 -1.89 4.04 13.79
N SER A 61 -1.15 5.12 14.02
CA SER A 61 -1.22 5.92 15.26
C SER A 61 -1.65 7.34 14.94
N VAL A 62 -2.63 7.85 15.71
CA VAL A 62 -3.20 9.18 15.55
C VAL A 62 -3.13 9.91 16.87
N ASP A 63 -2.46 11.06 16.88
CA ASP A 63 -2.47 11.98 18.01
C ASP A 63 -3.30 13.20 17.65
N LYS A 64 -4.41 13.39 18.36
CA LYS A 64 -5.30 14.52 18.16
C LYS A 64 -4.74 15.81 18.75
N ALA A 65 -3.96 15.74 19.84
CA ALA A 65 -3.41 16.93 20.50
C ALA A 65 -2.31 17.55 19.63
N ASN A 66 -1.43 16.71 19.09
CA ASN A 66 -0.32 17.14 18.23
C ASN A 66 -0.68 17.17 16.73
N ALA A 67 -1.94 16.91 16.38
CA ALA A 67 -2.40 16.76 15.00
C ALA A 67 -1.44 15.93 14.14
N SER A 68 -1.01 14.79 14.69
CA SER A 68 -0.09 13.87 14.03
C SER A 68 -0.79 12.59 13.63
N TRP A 69 -0.42 12.07 12.47
CA TRP A 69 -0.89 10.80 11.95
C TRP A 69 0.33 10.04 11.44
N SER A 70 0.50 8.81 11.90
CA SER A 70 1.62 7.97 11.49
C SER A 70 1.17 6.57 11.11
N ILE A 71 1.95 5.94 10.23
CA ILE A 71 1.72 4.58 9.78
C ILE A 71 3.03 3.79 9.74
N GLU A 72 3.00 2.63 10.36
CA GLU A 72 4.05 1.61 10.29
C GLU A 72 3.82 0.74 9.06
N ARG A 73 4.56 0.98 7.98
CA ARG A 73 4.29 0.33 6.69
C ARG A 73 4.44 -1.19 6.75
N LEU A 74 5.37 -1.70 7.54
CA LEU A 74 5.59 -3.15 7.71
C LEU A 74 4.49 -3.85 8.52
N GLN A 75 3.68 -3.12 9.27
CA GLN A 75 2.56 -3.66 10.03
C GLN A 75 1.23 -3.58 9.26
N CYS A 76 1.20 -2.79 8.17
CA CYS A 76 0.02 -2.63 7.34
C CYS A 76 -0.21 -3.85 6.43
N ILE A 77 -1.37 -4.51 6.59
CA ILE A 77 -1.78 -5.66 5.75
C ILE A 77 -2.60 -5.25 4.51
N GLN A 78 -2.60 -3.96 4.17
CA GLN A 78 -3.23 -3.42 2.94
C GLN A 78 -4.73 -3.78 2.78
N CYS A 79 -5.46 -3.88 3.89
CA CYS A 79 -6.87 -4.30 3.91
C CYS A 79 -7.89 -3.21 3.49
N ASN A 80 -7.47 -1.94 3.38
CA ASN A 80 -8.30 -0.76 3.08
C ASN A 80 -9.37 -0.38 4.13
N TYR A 81 -9.44 -1.07 5.28
CA TYR A 81 -10.49 -0.78 6.26
C TYR A 81 -10.42 0.65 6.82
N CYS A 82 -9.22 1.22 6.91
CA CYS A 82 -9.00 2.60 7.33
C CYS A 82 -9.58 3.64 6.34
N GLY A 83 -9.54 3.36 5.03
CA GLY A 83 -10.14 4.22 4.00
C GLY A 83 -11.67 4.13 4.00
N GLU A 84 -12.20 2.94 4.25
CA GLU A 84 -13.65 2.72 4.33
C GLU A 84 -14.27 3.42 5.53
N VAL A 85 -13.67 3.30 6.72
CA VAL A 85 -14.21 3.90 7.94
C VAL A 85 -13.95 5.40 8.08
N CYS A 86 -13.06 5.98 7.26
CA CYS A 86 -12.74 7.40 7.37
C CYS A 86 -13.94 8.26 6.97
N PRO A 87 -14.50 9.10 7.87
CA PRO A 87 -15.66 9.93 7.57
C PRO A 87 -15.34 11.04 6.57
N LYS A 88 -14.10 11.56 6.59
CA LYS A 88 -13.62 12.60 5.66
C LYS A 88 -13.08 12.02 4.35
N LYS A 89 -13.01 10.70 4.21
CA LYS A 89 -12.44 10.00 3.05
C LYS A 89 -11.07 10.52 2.61
N CYS A 90 -10.26 10.93 3.59
CA CYS A 90 -8.90 11.44 3.35
C CYS A 90 -7.85 10.34 3.16
N LEU A 91 -8.21 9.07 3.38
CA LEU A 91 -7.34 7.92 3.19
C LEU A 91 -7.74 7.20 1.91
N LYS A 92 -6.78 7.05 0.99
CA LYS A 92 -6.96 6.38 -0.30
C LYS A 92 -6.02 5.19 -0.43
N MET A 93 -6.51 4.13 -1.08
CA MET A 93 -5.69 3.00 -1.48
C MET A 93 -5.10 3.29 -2.84
N ASN A 94 -3.78 3.35 -2.92
CA ASN A 94 -3.04 3.40 -4.18
C ASN A 94 -2.90 1.97 -4.73
N ASN A 95 -2.87 1.84 -6.06
CA ASN A 95 -2.73 0.56 -6.78
C ASN A 95 -1.27 0.10 -6.89
N GLU A 96 -0.32 0.92 -6.46
CA GLU A 96 1.10 0.60 -6.45
C GLU A 96 1.55 -0.08 -5.14
N TYR A 97 2.36 -1.12 -5.28
CA TYR A 97 3.01 -1.78 -4.15
C TYR A 97 4.01 -0.85 -3.45
N THR A 98 4.22 -1.09 -2.15
CA THR A 98 5.26 -0.39 -1.38
C THR A 98 6.64 -0.82 -1.87
N ALA A 99 7.54 0.14 -2.05
CA ALA A 99 8.92 -0.16 -2.37
C ALA A 99 9.58 -0.98 -1.26
N PRO A 100 10.52 -1.90 -1.60
CA PRO A 100 11.30 -2.58 -0.59
C PRO A 100 12.05 -1.56 0.27
N SER A 101 12.05 -1.79 1.59
CA SER A 101 12.77 -0.95 2.55
C SER A 101 13.76 -1.80 3.33
N PHE A 102 14.90 -1.20 3.70
CA PHE A 102 15.97 -1.88 4.44
C PHE A 102 15.73 -1.96 5.95
N GLY A 103 14.63 -1.38 6.44
CA GLY A 103 14.32 -1.31 7.86
C GLY A 103 12.85 -0.99 8.12
N LYS A 104 12.49 -0.80 9.39
CA LYS A 104 11.13 -0.41 9.78
C LYS A 104 10.89 1.05 9.38
N VAL A 105 10.03 1.24 8.38
CA VAL A 105 9.63 2.57 7.90
C VAL A 105 8.34 2.98 8.59
N ARG A 106 8.43 4.04 9.39
CA ARG A 106 7.31 4.79 9.93
C ARG A 106 7.20 6.09 9.16
N ASP A 107 6.07 6.31 8.49
CA ASP A 107 5.78 7.63 7.94
C ASP A 107 5.02 8.44 8.97
N GLU A 108 5.41 9.68 9.15
CA GLU A 108 4.75 10.62 10.05
C GLU A 108 4.29 11.84 9.26
N TYR A 109 3.05 12.22 9.51
CA TYR A 109 2.39 13.34 8.86
C TYR A 109 1.82 14.27 9.92
N LYS A 110 2.15 15.55 9.82
CA LYS A 110 1.62 16.63 10.67
C LYS A 110 0.81 17.58 9.80
N ASN A 111 -0.34 18.08 10.29
CA ASN A 111 -1.11 19.09 9.55
C ASN A 111 -0.66 20.50 9.94
N ALA A 112 -0.36 21.35 8.95
CA ALA A 112 0.06 22.74 9.11
C ALA A 112 -0.99 23.69 9.73
N ARG A 113 -2.20 23.19 10.06
CA ARG A 113 -3.15 23.93 10.91
C ARG A 113 -2.76 23.96 12.40
N VAL A 114 -1.76 23.18 12.79
CA VAL A 114 -1.02 23.38 14.04
C VAL A 114 0.23 24.16 13.62
N SER A 115 0.37 25.36 14.18
CA SER A 115 1.47 26.29 13.90
C SER A 115 2.80 25.56 13.84
N ASP A 116 3.49 25.71 12.72
CA ASP A 116 4.87 25.29 12.51
C ASP A 116 5.72 25.74 13.70
N ASN A 117 6.05 24.80 14.58
CA ASN A 117 7.23 24.91 15.42
C ASN A 117 8.01 23.63 15.25
N ALA A 118 9.22 23.82 14.71
CA ALA A 118 10.29 22.85 14.52
C ALA A 118 10.09 21.79 13.41
N GLU A 119 10.46 22.21 12.20
CA GLU A 119 11.60 21.64 11.47
C GLU A 119 11.92 20.16 11.76
N ASN A 120 11.59 19.29 10.81
CA ASN A 120 12.19 17.97 10.73
C ASN A 120 13.39 18.06 9.76
N ASN A 121 14.59 18.04 10.34
CA ASN A 121 15.90 17.58 9.83
C ASN A 121 16.05 17.34 8.31
#